data_AF-A0A132C8T8-F1
#
_entry.id   AF-A0A132C8T8-F1
#
_cell.length_a   1.000
_cell.length_b   1.000
_cell.length_c   1.000
_cell.angle_alpha   90.00
_cell.angle_beta   90.00
_cell.angle_gamma   90.00
#
_symmetry.space_group_name_H-M   'P 1'
#
loop_
_entity.id
_entity.type
_entity.pdbx_description
1 polymer ?
#
loop_
_entity_poly.entity_id
_entity_poly.type
_entity_poly.pdbx_seq_one_letter_code
_entity_poly.pdbx_strand_id
1 'polypeptide(L)'
;MAQKEASMRFWGGLGNMLSLGFILSIVVAMGLSGWIALQEGTHRFMLPFTTENAVQRITDAVSVARAEPTLERLSGVSDELWALSLFSTAKRFTDSKLMEQGIYYATMPKSNQVAIAVHVLFSVFCVMFGGLQFWPAFRKRFMKVHRGIGAIYIATVPVAVVAALCYMALTPPHHIYDHLVAWVALWVFGVLALVSITMAIRALKARRIFEHQAWMALSFGCLLVAPLLRLDWALLVPFFPDIDQETLNLVTMGLMLPEVLLIVYGLVLVNRQYARPMKRRVAAAMADLGAALYLRSMPLIYGIAAALLAFNVMFYVVGHGMSSIEVASALVPAALIMREQSVLMAHPMIAAGFAVACGLAFPAAALTLKQRLSRADEAAGASRGATSLLTPWLALAAGISSCFLGWRMGLAPHNVWLSGGTMYTVNGLVIAGFGALLLMARSNRKQALMKESLVFLLCLLPFPALFFLTLQIVSWLHLPADYIAAGQGFVLPAGASGSLLFVAIIHVVYGQATREHN
;
A
#
# COMPACT_ATOMS: atom_id res chain seq x y z
N MET A 1 -20.19 -38.15 1.36
CA MET A 1 -19.28 -37.76 2.45
C MET A 1 -17.82 -37.73 1.98
N ALA A 2 -17.32 -38.79 1.34
CA ALA A 2 -15.96 -38.87 0.77
C ALA A 2 -15.59 -37.74 -0.23
N GLN A 3 -16.48 -37.35 -1.14
CA GLN A 3 -16.21 -36.25 -2.10
C GLN A 3 -16.07 -34.88 -1.42
N LYS A 4 -16.80 -34.66 -0.31
CA LYS A 4 -16.71 -33.43 0.50
C LYS A 4 -15.41 -33.39 1.29
N GLU A 5 -14.95 -34.54 1.80
CA GLU A 5 -13.66 -34.67 2.49
C GLU A 5 -12.46 -34.55 1.53
N ALA A 6 -12.54 -35.16 0.35
CA ALA A 6 -11.52 -35.01 -0.69
C ALA A 6 -11.40 -33.55 -1.17
N SER A 7 -12.53 -32.87 -1.37
CA SER A 7 -12.57 -31.43 -1.66
C SER A 7 -11.96 -30.60 -0.53
N MET A 8 -12.35 -30.83 0.73
CA MET A 8 -11.78 -30.11 1.88
C MET A 8 -10.26 -30.33 2.02
N ARG A 9 -9.77 -31.54 1.75
CA ARG A 9 -8.33 -31.87 1.76
C ARG A 9 -7.58 -31.16 0.63
N PHE A 10 -8.15 -31.15 -0.59
CA PHE A 10 -7.56 -30.47 -1.74
C PHE A 10 -7.46 -28.96 -1.51
N TRP A 11 -8.57 -28.31 -1.14
CA TRP A 11 -8.59 -26.86 -0.86
C TRP A 11 -7.72 -26.48 0.34
N GLY A 12 -7.66 -27.33 1.36
CA GLY A 12 -6.73 -27.15 2.49
C GLY A 12 -5.26 -27.28 2.09
N GLY A 13 -4.94 -28.24 1.22
CA GLY A 13 -3.60 -28.41 0.65
C GLY A 13 -3.18 -27.22 -0.21
N LEU A 14 -4.06 -26.78 -1.12
CA LEU A 14 -3.83 -25.61 -1.98
C LEU A 14 -3.62 -24.34 -1.15
N GLY A 15 -4.46 -24.10 -0.14
CA GLY A 15 -4.31 -22.95 0.76
C GLY A 15 -2.98 -22.95 1.52
N ASN A 16 -2.50 -24.11 1.94
CA ASN A 16 -1.19 -24.24 2.60
C ASN A 16 -0.04 -23.96 1.62
N MET A 17 -0.13 -24.47 0.39
CA MET A 17 0.86 -24.24 -0.66
C MET A 17 0.95 -22.76 -1.03
N LEU A 18 -0.20 -22.09 -1.23
CA LEU A 18 -0.25 -20.66 -1.52
C LEU A 18 0.29 -19.82 -0.37
N SER A 19 -0.05 -20.15 0.87
CA SER A 19 0.48 -19.46 2.06
C SER A 19 1.99 -19.62 2.20
N LEU A 20 2.50 -20.83 1.95
CA LEU A 20 3.93 -21.09 1.98
C LEU A 20 4.65 -20.34 0.86
N GLY A 21 4.11 -20.36 -0.36
CA GLY A 21 4.63 -19.59 -1.49
C GLY A 21 4.70 -18.10 -1.18
N PHE A 22 3.61 -17.51 -0.68
CA PHE A 22 3.56 -16.11 -0.27
C PHE A 22 4.64 -15.75 0.77
N ILE A 23 4.78 -16.55 1.83
CA ILE A 23 5.81 -16.33 2.86
C ILE A 23 7.22 -16.48 2.30
N LEU A 24 7.48 -17.51 1.49
CA LEU A 24 8.80 -17.73 0.89
C LEU A 24 9.16 -16.60 -0.07
N SER A 25 8.21 -16.11 -0.87
CA SER A 25 8.42 -14.93 -1.73
C SER A 25 8.83 -13.71 -0.91
N ILE A 26 8.15 -13.44 0.21
CA ILE A 26 8.52 -12.33 1.11
C ILE A 26 9.92 -12.54 1.69
N VAL A 27 10.23 -13.75 2.20
CA VAL A 27 11.54 -14.05 2.79
C VAL A 27 12.67 -13.89 1.76
N VAL A 28 12.48 -14.38 0.54
CA VAL A 28 13.48 -14.30 -0.53
C VAL A 28 13.64 -12.87 -1.02
N ALA A 29 12.54 -12.18 -1.36
CA ALA A 29 12.58 -10.81 -1.84
C ALA A 29 13.23 -9.88 -0.81
N MET A 30 12.94 -10.07 0.48
CA MET A 30 13.54 -9.30 1.56
C MET A 30 15.00 -9.67 1.84
N GLY A 31 15.34 -10.96 1.80
CA GLY A 31 16.73 -11.38 1.91
C GLY A 31 17.61 -10.74 0.83
N LEU A 32 17.14 -10.74 -0.42
CA LEU A 32 17.82 -10.11 -1.55
C LEU A 32 17.89 -8.58 -1.40
N SER A 33 16.76 -7.94 -1.06
CA SER A 33 16.72 -6.48 -0.86
C SER A 33 17.64 -6.03 0.27
N GLY A 34 17.69 -6.80 1.36
CA GLY A 34 18.58 -6.53 2.49
C GLY A 34 20.05 -6.74 2.14
N TRP A 35 20.36 -7.72 1.29
CA TRP A 35 21.72 -7.90 0.76
C TRP A 35 22.15 -6.72 -0.13
N ILE A 36 21.30 -6.29 -1.06
CA ILE A 36 21.56 -5.11 -1.90
C ILE A 36 21.73 -3.86 -1.03
N ALA A 37 20.86 -3.66 -0.04
CA ALA A 37 20.97 -2.53 0.88
C ALA A 37 22.28 -2.57 1.71
N LEU A 38 22.79 -3.75 2.05
CA LEU A 38 24.09 -3.89 2.72
C LEU A 38 25.25 -3.50 1.79
N GLN A 39 25.20 -3.92 0.53
CA GLN A 39 26.21 -3.54 -0.47
C GLN A 39 26.20 -2.02 -0.72
N GLU A 40 25.03 -1.44 -0.99
CA GLU A 40 24.86 0.01 -1.13
C GLU A 40 25.30 0.75 0.14
N GLY A 41 24.91 0.24 1.30
CA GLY A 41 25.26 0.78 2.61
C GLY A 41 26.77 0.88 2.81
N THR A 42 27.50 -0.18 2.46
CA THR A 42 28.95 -0.28 2.68
C THR A 42 29.78 0.43 1.61
N HIS A 43 29.34 0.45 0.36
CA HIS A 43 30.13 0.98 -0.76
C HIS A 43 29.74 2.41 -1.19
N ARG A 44 28.46 2.78 -1.09
CA ARG A 44 27.95 4.09 -1.52
C ARG A 44 27.65 5.00 -0.33
N PHE A 45 26.87 4.53 0.65
CA PHE A 45 26.51 5.36 1.80
C PHE A 45 27.68 5.60 2.77
N MET A 46 28.67 4.70 2.85
CA MET A 46 29.87 4.95 3.65
C MET A 46 30.95 5.74 2.90
N LEU A 47 30.78 6.04 1.62
CA LEU A 47 31.81 6.69 0.79
C LEU A 47 32.30 8.05 1.36
N PRO A 48 31.42 8.98 1.80
CA PRO A 48 31.84 10.27 2.37
C PRO A 48 32.51 10.18 3.75
N PHE A 49 32.56 8.98 4.34
CA PHE A 49 33.23 8.72 5.62
C PHE A 49 34.54 7.95 5.43
N THR A 50 34.77 7.36 4.25
CA THR A 50 35.92 6.49 3.98
C THR A 50 36.93 7.11 3.03
N THR A 51 36.53 8.11 2.24
CA THR A 51 37.41 8.77 1.27
C THR A 51 37.21 10.29 1.25
N GLU A 52 38.30 11.06 1.15
CA GLU A 52 38.25 12.53 1.03
C GLU A 52 37.67 13.00 -0.32
N ASN A 53 37.92 12.26 -1.40
CA ASN A 53 37.46 12.60 -2.76
C ASN A 53 36.09 11.96 -3.13
N ALA A 54 35.23 11.71 -2.14
CA ALA A 54 33.96 10.99 -2.33
C ALA A 54 33.07 11.63 -3.42
N VAL A 55 32.96 12.96 -3.42
CA VAL A 55 32.15 13.72 -4.39
C VAL A 55 32.67 13.53 -5.81
N GLN A 56 33.97 13.72 -6.02
CA GLN A 56 34.58 13.56 -7.33
C GLN A 56 34.39 12.14 -7.85
N ARG A 57 34.63 11.12 -7.01
CA ARG A 57 34.49 9.72 -7.39
C ARG A 57 33.08 9.36 -7.86
N ILE A 58 32.04 9.78 -7.14
CA ILE A 58 30.66 9.49 -7.54
C ILE A 58 30.25 10.29 -8.77
N THR A 59 30.68 11.55 -8.89
CA THR A 59 30.42 12.37 -10.09
C THR A 59 31.07 11.79 -11.33
N ASP A 60 32.31 11.30 -11.23
CA ASP A 60 33.02 10.64 -12.33
C ASP A 60 32.36 9.32 -12.72
N ALA A 61 31.95 8.50 -11.75
CA ALA A 61 31.21 7.26 -12.03
C ALA A 61 29.89 7.55 -12.77
N VAL A 62 29.14 8.56 -12.33
CA VAL A 62 27.88 8.98 -12.96
C VAL A 62 28.12 9.51 -14.37
N SER A 63 29.15 10.32 -14.59
CA SER A 63 29.45 10.89 -15.91
C SER A 63 29.86 9.82 -16.92
N VAL A 64 30.69 8.86 -16.50
CA VAL A 64 31.09 7.71 -17.32
C VAL A 64 29.87 6.85 -17.69
N ALA A 65 29.01 6.53 -16.72
CA ALA A 65 27.81 5.74 -17.00
C ALA A 65 26.80 6.48 -17.90
N ARG A 66 26.69 7.81 -17.81
CA ARG A 66 25.85 8.61 -18.73
C ARG A 66 26.43 8.66 -20.15
N ALA A 67 27.75 8.69 -20.29
CA ALA A 67 28.41 8.68 -21.59
C ALA A 67 28.28 7.31 -22.30
N GLU A 68 28.41 6.22 -21.54
CA GLU A 68 28.32 4.85 -22.03
C GLU A 68 27.35 4.04 -21.15
N PRO A 69 26.04 4.00 -21.49
CA PRO A 69 25.02 3.37 -20.67
C PRO A 69 25.06 1.85 -20.79
N THR A 70 26.03 1.21 -20.15
CA THR A 70 26.18 -0.25 -20.08
C THR A 70 26.01 -0.76 -18.64
N LEU A 71 25.69 -2.04 -18.50
CA LEU A 71 25.58 -2.69 -17.18
C LEU A 71 26.88 -2.56 -16.38
N GLU A 72 28.03 -2.75 -17.04
CA GLU A 72 29.34 -2.67 -16.40
C GLU A 72 29.65 -1.26 -15.86
N ARG A 73 29.26 -0.19 -16.57
CA ARG A 73 29.45 1.16 -16.04
C ARG A 73 28.51 1.45 -14.88
N LEU A 74 27.28 0.93 -14.91
CA LEU A 74 26.31 1.13 -13.83
C LEU A 74 26.70 0.44 -12.53
N SER A 75 27.34 -0.73 -12.55
CA SER A 75 27.85 -1.36 -11.32
C SER A 75 28.94 -0.51 -10.65
N GLY A 76 29.67 0.31 -11.42
CA GLY A 76 30.58 1.32 -10.88
C GLY A 76 29.88 2.47 -10.12
N VAL A 77 28.58 2.68 -10.36
CA VAL A 77 27.77 3.71 -9.70
C VAL A 77 26.99 3.13 -8.51
N SER A 78 26.31 2.00 -8.72
CA SER A 78 25.43 1.37 -7.75
C SER A 78 25.09 -0.07 -8.18
N ASP A 79 25.29 -1.01 -7.26
CA ASP A 79 24.90 -2.41 -7.44
C ASP A 79 23.37 -2.55 -7.53
N GLU A 80 22.62 -1.70 -6.83
CA GLU A 80 21.15 -1.63 -6.93
C GLU A 80 20.71 -1.25 -8.36
N LEU A 81 21.30 -0.19 -8.93
CA LEU A 81 20.97 0.24 -10.29
C LEU A 81 21.38 -0.81 -11.33
N TRP A 82 22.54 -1.45 -11.14
CA TRP A 82 22.96 -2.57 -11.96
C TRP A 82 21.93 -3.72 -11.91
N ALA A 83 21.51 -4.13 -10.71
CA ALA A 83 20.56 -5.24 -10.54
C ALA A 83 19.20 -4.93 -11.17
N LEU A 84 18.69 -3.70 -10.99
CA LEU A 84 17.43 -3.27 -11.59
C LEU A 84 17.52 -3.17 -13.13
N SER A 85 18.71 -2.87 -13.66
CA SER A 85 18.95 -2.81 -15.11
C SER A 85 18.88 -4.19 -15.77
N LEU A 86 19.04 -5.29 -15.03
CA LEU A 86 18.87 -6.65 -15.56
C LEU A 86 17.43 -6.95 -16.00
N PHE A 87 16.46 -6.25 -15.41
CA PHE A 87 15.04 -6.36 -15.76
C PHE A 87 14.58 -5.26 -16.73
N SER A 88 15.50 -4.39 -17.17
CA SER A 88 15.19 -3.24 -18.02
C SER A 88 16.38 -2.89 -18.93
N THR A 89 16.77 -1.61 -19.00
CA THR A 89 17.94 -1.17 -19.74
C THR A 89 18.79 -0.25 -18.87
N ALA A 90 20.11 -0.29 -19.04
CA ALA A 90 21.01 0.63 -18.36
C ALA A 90 20.64 2.10 -18.65
N LYS A 91 20.24 2.37 -19.91
CA LYS A 91 19.82 3.70 -20.35
C LYS A 91 18.68 4.29 -19.51
N ARG A 92 17.69 3.48 -19.12
CA ARG A 92 16.56 3.92 -18.29
C ARG A 92 17.00 4.56 -16.97
N PHE A 93 18.07 4.06 -16.36
CA PHE A 93 18.59 4.61 -15.11
C PHE A 93 19.62 5.72 -15.32
N THR A 94 20.36 5.70 -16.44
CA THR A 94 21.33 6.77 -16.75
C THR A 94 20.65 8.09 -17.11
N ASP A 95 19.49 8.00 -17.76
CA ASP A 95 18.63 9.13 -18.09
C ASP A 95 17.84 9.65 -16.87
N SER A 96 17.84 8.87 -15.78
CA SER A 96 17.08 9.16 -14.57
C SER A 96 17.82 10.08 -13.59
N LYS A 97 17.04 10.85 -12.82
CA LYS A 97 17.50 11.61 -11.65
C LYS A 97 17.91 10.73 -10.47
N LEU A 98 17.68 9.42 -10.54
CA LEU A 98 18.03 8.50 -9.45
C LEU A 98 19.53 8.47 -9.17
N MET A 99 20.36 8.66 -10.20
CA MET A 99 21.81 8.77 -10.06
C MET A 99 22.24 10.04 -9.31
N GLU A 100 21.48 11.14 -9.46
CA GLU A 100 21.77 12.42 -8.82
C GLU A 100 21.64 12.33 -7.30
N GLN A 101 20.82 11.41 -6.80
CA GLN A 101 20.71 11.12 -5.36
C GLN A 101 22.05 10.62 -4.78
N GLY A 102 22.85 9.88 -5.56
CA GLY A 102 24.18 9.46 -5.13
C GLY A 102 25.15 10.63 -4.99
N ILE A 103 25.05 11.61 -5.89
CA ILE A 103 25.86 12.84 -5.83
C ILE A 103 25.41 13.70 -4.65
N TYR A 104 24.10 13.92 -4.50
CA TYR A 104 23.54 14.69 -3.39
C TYR A 104 23.94 14.11 -2.02
N TYR A 105 23.93 12.78 -1.90
CA TYR A 105 24.39 12.10 -0.71
C TYR A 105 25.83 12.50 -0.30
N ALA A 106 26.73 12.60 -1.29
CA ALA A 106 28.12 12.96 -1.05
C ALA A 106 28.32 14.45 -0.72
N THR A 107 27.42 15.33 -1.18
CA THR A 107 27.55 16.80 -1.03
C THR A 107 26.73 17.39 0.13
N MET A 108 25.74 16.66 0.65
CA MET A 108 24.87 17.17 1.70
C MET A 108 25.57 17.31 3.06
N PRO A 109 25.01 18.09 4.00
CA PRO A 109 25.59 18.30 5.33
C PRO A 109 25.86 17.00 6.09
N LYS A 110 26.91 17.00 6.92
CA LYS A 110 27.37 15.79 7.63
C LYS A 110 26.30 15.18 8.55
N SER A 111 25.45 16.00 9.16
CA SER A 111 24.29 15.56 9.94
C SER A 111 23.33 14.69 9.13
N ASN A 112 23.04 15.10 7.89
CA ASN A 112 22.15 14.37 6.99
C ASN A 112 22.81 13.05 6.57
N GLN A 113 24.12 13.09 6.27
CA GLN A 113 24.89 11.89 5.90
C GLN A 113 24.85 10.84 7.01
N VAL A 114 25.06 11.27 8.26
CA VAL A 114 24.99 10.38 9.43
C VAL A 114 23.58 9.84 9.62
N ALA A 115 22.55 10.68 9.51
CA ALA A 115 21.17 10.25 9.72
C ALA A 115 20.76 9.13 8.74
N ILE A 116 21.00 9.30 7.44
CA ILE A 116 20.64 8.26 6.47
C ILE A 116 21.58 7.05 6.54
N ALA A 117 22.87 7.22 6.87
CA ALA A 117 23.78 6.09 7.06
C ALA A 117 23.32 5.21 8.25
N VAL A 118 22.95 5.83 9.38
CA VAL A 118 22.35 5.11 10.52
C VAL A 118 21.05 4.43 10.12
N HIS A 119 20.19 5.10 9.35
CA HIS A 119 18.97 4.48 8.85
C HIS A 119 19.27 3.22 8.03
N VAL A 120 20.14 3.30 7.03
CA VAL A 120 20.47 2.19 6.13
C VAL A 120 21.07 1.02 6.93
N LEU A 121 22.11 1.28 7.73
CA LEU A 121 22.83 0.23 8.47
C LEU A 121 21.92 -0.52 9.46
N PHE A 122 21.04 0.19 10.18
CA PHE A 122 20.10 -0.46 11.09
C PHE A 122 18.91 -1.11 10.36
N SER A 123 18.55 -0.63 9.17
CA SER A 123 17.47 -1.20 8.36
C SER A 123 17.87 -2.51 7.69
N VAL A 124 19.15 -2.71 7.32
CA VAL A 124 19.64 -3.94 6.68
C VAL A 124 19.20 -5.19 7.45
N PHE A 125 19.41 -5.21 8.78
CA PHE A 125 19.00 -6.34 9.60
C PHE A 125 17.49 -6.58 9.55
N CYS A 126 16.70 -5.51 9.66
CA CYS A 126 15.24 -5.57 9.66
C CYS A 126 14.70 -6.15 8.36
N VAL A 127 15.28 -5.75 7.23
CA VAL A 127 14.88 -6.23 5.90
C VAL A 127 15.34 -7.68 5.73
N MET A 128 16.62 -8.01 5.95
CA MET A 128 17.15 -9.36 5.74
C MET A 128 16.42 -10.45 6.55
N PHE A 129 16.10 -10.18 7.83
CA PHE A 129 15.59 -11.20 8.74
C PHE A 129 14.12 -11.01 9.13
N GLY A 130 13.49 -9.89 8.77
CA GLY A 130 12.11 -9.59 9.13
C GLY A 130 11.11 -10.61 8.57
N GLY A 131 11.29 -11.07 7.33
CA GLY A 131 10.42 -12.07 6.71
C GLY A 131 10.35 -13.39 7.51
N LEU A 132 11.45 -13.80 8.15
CA LEU A 132 11.49 -15.02 8.96
C LEU A 132 10.57 -14.97 10.18
N GLN A 133 10.21 -13.78 10.66
CA GLN A 133 9.28 -13.60 11.79
C GLN A 133 7.86 -14.10 11.47
N PHE A 134 7.49 -14.09 10.19
CA PHE A 134 6.15 -14.44 9.74
C PHE A 134 6.03 -15.88 9.24
N TRP A 135 7.15 -16.61 9.11
CA TRP A 135 7.14 -18.00 8.68
C TRP A 135 6.71 -18.94 9.83
N PRO A 136 5.49 -19.52 9.80
CA PRO A 136 4.95 -20.22 10.96
C PRO A 136 5.72 -21.49 11.33
N ALA A 137 6.22 -22.23 10.33
CA ALA A 137 7.02 -23.45 10.55
C ALA A 137 8.38 -23.12 11.18
N PHE A 138 9.06 -22.09 10.67
CA PHE A 138 10.32 -21.60 11.24
C PHE A 138 10.13 -21.17 12.69
N ARG A 139 9.10 -20.35 12.98
CA ARG A 139 8.80 -19.88 14.33
C ARG A 139 8.53 -21.02 15.32
N LYS A 140 7.80 -22.05 14.90
CA LYS A 140 7.50 -23.22 15.75
C LYS A 140 8.73 -24.08 16.02
N ARG A 141 9.59 -24.30 15.01
CA ARG A 141 10.79 -25.14 15.13
C ARG A 141 11.97 -24.45 15.80
N PHE A 142 12.18 -23.16 15.51
CA PHE A 142 13.34 -22.38 15.94
C PHE A 142 12.94 -21.20 16.82
N MET A 143 12.14 -21.46 17.86
CA MET A 143 11.57 -20.41 18.72
C MET A 143 12.61 -19.50 19.39
N LYS A 144 13.77 -20.03 19.80
CA LYS A 144 14.87 -19.21 20.37
C LYS A 144 15.41 -18.22 19.35
N VAL A 145 15.60 -18.66 18.09
CA VAL A 145 16.08 -17.81 16.99
C VAL A 145 15.03 -16.75 16.63
N HIS A 146 13.76 -17.14 16.55
CA HIS A 146 12.66 -16.19 16.33
C HIS A 146 12.66 -15.07 17.38
N ARG A 147 12.77 -15.42 18.68
CA ARG A 147 12.84 -14.44 19.77
C ARG A 147 14.09 -13.57 19.70
N GLY A 148 15.24 -14.13 19.34
CA GLY A 148 16.48 -13.38 19.15
C GLY A 148 16.35 -12.34 18.03
N ILE A 149 15.91 -12.76 16.86
CA ILE A 149 15.66 -11.85 15.72
C ILE A 149 14.62 -10.79 16.10
N GLY A 150 13.52 -11.20 16.77
CA GLY A 150 12.48 -10.27 17.21
C GLY A 150 12.97 -9.24 18.24
N ALA A 151 13.87 -9.63 19.15
CA ALA A 151 14.47 -8.71 20.12
C ALA A 151 15.38 -7.68 19.45
N ILE A 152 16.22 -8.12 18.50
CA ILE A 152 17.06 -7.21 17.70
C ILE A 152 16.17 -6.28 16.89
N TYR A 153 15.15 -6.81 16.20
CA TYR A 153 14.20 -6.02 15.41
C TYR A 153 13.52 -4.92 16.25
N ILE A 154 13.03 -5.24 17.45
CA ILE A 154 12.42 -4.27 18.37
C ILE A 154 13.38 -3.15 18.77
N ALA A 155 14.69 -3.43 18.84
CA ALA A 155 15.70 -2.43 19.15
C ALA A 155 16.13 -1.61 17.91
N THR A 156 16.29 -2.26 16.75
CA THR A 156 16.82 -1.62 15.55
C THR A 156 15.79 -0.80 14.78
N VAL A 157 14.51 -1.22 14.76
CA VAL A 157 13.46 -0.48 14.03
C VAL A 157 13.28 0.96 14.53
N PRO A 158 13.14 1.23 15.83
CA PRO A 158 13.01 2.61 16.30
C PRO A 158 14.21 3.47 15.91
N VAL A 159 15.43 2.93 16.03
CA VAL A 159 16.67 3.66 15.66
C VAL A 159 16.67 3.97 14.16
N ALA A 160 16.41 2.98 13.31
CA ALA A 160 16.37 3.13 11.86
C ALA A 160 15.30 4.14 11.42
N VAL A 161 14.10 4.05 11.98
CA VAL A 161 12.97 4.91 11.58
C VAL A 161 13.16 6.33 12.09
N VAL A 162 13.60 6.54 13.34
CA VAL A 162 13.90 7.88 13.85
C VAL A 162 15.00 8.53 13.02
N ALA A 163 16.06 7.79 12.66
CA ALA A 163 17.12 8.29 11.81
C ALA A 163 16.62 8.71 10.41
N ALA A 164 15.71 7.93 9.80
CA ALA A 164 15.03 8.32 8.56
C ALA A 164 14.18 9.59 8.75
N LEU A 165 13.38 9.69 9.81
CA LEU A 165 12.58 10.88 10.06
C LEU A 165 13.44 12.12 10.30
N CYS A 166 14.58 11.99 10.99
CA CYS A 166 15.57 13.05 11.13
C CYS A 166 16.14 13.45 9.77
N TYR A 167 16.51 12.48 8.91
CA TYR A 167 16.95 12.78 7.55
C TYR A 167 15.88 13.54 6.75
N MET A 168 14.62 13.12 6.83
CA MET A 168 13.48 13.78 6.17
C MET A 168 13.18 15.18 6.71
N ALA A 169 13.44 15.43 8.00
CA ALA A 169 13.30 16.75 8.61
C ALA A 169 14.44 17.71 8.19
N LEU A 170 15.64 17.18 7.99
CA LEU A 170 16.84 17.95 7.62
C LEU A 170 17.00 18.12 6.09
N THR A 171 16.26 17.36 5.30
CA THR A 171 16.39 17.32 3.84
C THR A 171 15.14 17.92 3.19
N PRO A 172 15.27 19.04 2.45
CA PRO A 172 14.16 19.61 1.71
C PRO A 172 13.51 18.61 0.76
N PRO A 173 12.17 18.64 0.56
CA PRO A 173 11.49 17.67 -0.29
C PRO A 173 12.05 17.60 -1.71
N HIS A 174 12.49 18.72 -2.31
CA HIS A 174 13.03 18.72 -3.67
C HIS A 174 14.30 17.87 -3.87
N HIS A 175 15.03 17.57 -2.79
CA HIS A 175 16.19 16.67 -2.83
C HIS A 175 15.84 15.19 -2.65
N ILE A 176 14.58 14.86 -2.35
CA ILE A 176 14.08 13.48 -2.32
C ILE A 176 13.70 13.07 -3.75
N TYR A 177 14.00 11.83 -4.14
CA TYR A 177 13.86 11.31 -5.50
C TYR A 177 12.48 11.56 -6.15
N ASP A 178 11.39 11.52 -5.38
CA ASP A 178 10.02 11.80 -5.83
C ASP A 178 9.40 13.03 -5.15
N HIS A 179 10.28 13.93 -4.72
CA HIS A 179 9.93 15.23 -4.17
C HIS A 179 8.91 15.19 -3.00
N LEU A 180 7.85 16.01 -3.05
CA LEU A 180 6.89 16.16 -1.95
C LEU A 180 6.07 14.90 -1.70
N VAL A 181 5.73 14.14 -2.76
CA VAL A 181 4.91 12.93 -2.66
C VAL A 181 5.60 11.88 -1.80
N ALA A 182 6.83 11.51 -2.16
CA ALA A 182 7.63 10.61 -1.33
C ALA A 182 7.86 11.19 0.06
N TRP A 183 8.08 12.50 0.17
CA TRP A 183 8.30 13.13 1.47
C TRP A 183 7.12 12.90 2.41
N VAL A 184 5.89 13.21 1.98
CA VAL A 184 4.67 13.00 2.76
C VAL A 184 4.44 11.51 3.06
N ALA A 185 4.58 10.65 2.05
CA ALA A 185 4.35 9.22 2.22
C ALA A 185 5.31 8.59 3.25
N LEU A 186 6.60 8.91 3.18
CA LEU A 186 7.62 8.38 4.09
C LEU A 186 7.41 8.88 5.53
N TRP A 187 6.94 10.11 5.73
CA TRP A 187 6.53 10.58 7.07
C TRP A 187 5.38 9.75 7.64
N VAL A 188 4.33 9.51 6.85
CA VAL A 188 3.18 8.71 7.28
C VAL A 188 3.60 7.29 7.65
N PHE A 189 4.37 6.62 6.78
CA PHE A 189 4.85 5.26 7.05
C PHE A 189 5.86 5.19 8.21
N GLY A 190 6.74 6.18 8.34
CA GLY A 190 7.71 6.25 9.45
C GLY A 190 7.01 6.42 10.80
N VAL A 191 6.06 7.35 10.91
CA VAL A 191 5.27 7.53 12.14
C VAL A 191 4.45 6.27 12.44
N LEU A 192 3.82 5.68 11.43
CA LEU A 192 3.05 4.46 11.60
C LEU A 192 3.92 3.26 12.02
N ALA A 193 5.16 3.15 11.52
CA ALA A 193 6.13 2.14 11.95
C ALA A 193 6.46 2.29 13.45
N LEU A 194 6.70 3.52 13.93
CA LEU A 194 6.95 3.78 15.36
C LEU A 194 5.75 3.48 16.24
N VAL A 195 4.55 3.87 15.81
CA VAL A 195 3.31 3.56 16.52
C VAL A 195 3.09 2.04 16.56
N SER A 196 3.25 1.36 15.43
CA SER A 196 3.00 -0.08 15.32
C SER A 196 3.99 -0.91 16.13
N ILE A 197 5.29 -0.60 16.11
CA ILE A 197 6.27 -1.31 16.96
C ILE A 197 6.01 -1.07 18.46
N THR A 198 5.65 0.17 18.83
CA THR A 198 5.27 0.50 20.22
C THR A 198 4.05 -0.31 20.67
N MET A 199 3.04 -0.40 19.82
CA MET A 199 1.83 -1.17 20.09
C MET A 199 2.08 -2.68 20.10
N ALA A 200 3.00 -3.18 19.26
CA ALA A 200 3.44 -4.56 19.29
C ALA A 200 4.09 -4.91 20.63
N ILE A 201 4.95 -4.04 21.16
CA ILE A 201 5.60 -4.22 22.48
C ILE A 201 4.56 -4.16 23.60
N ARG A 202 3.62 -3.20 23.56
CA ARG A 202 2.53 -3.11 24.55
C ARG A 202 1.64 -4.36 24.54
N ALA A 203 1.32 -4.88 23.38
CA ALA A 203 0.56 -6.12 23.22
C ALA A 203 1.33 -7.33 23.78
N LEU A 204 2.64 -7.41 23.51
CA LEU A 204 3.51 -8.47 24.04
C LEU A 204 3.58 -8.44 25.58
N LYS A 205 3.81 -7.26 26.17
CA LYS A 205 3.82 -7.06 27.64
C LYS A 205 2.49 -7.47 28.28
N ALA A 206 1.38 -7.17 27.62
CA ALA A 206 0.03 -7.57 28.03
C ALA A 206 -0.30 -9.05 27.70
N ARG A 207 0.66 -9.84 27.19
CA ARG A 207 0.48 -11.24 26.74
C ARG A 207 -0.60 -11.43 25.67
N ARG A 208 -0.89 -10.37 24.91
CA ARG A 208 -1.83 -10.38 23.76
C ARG A 208 -1.07 -10.72 22.47
N ILE A 209 -0.65 -11.98 22.36
CA ILE A 209 0.28 -12.44 21.31
C ILE A 209 -0.24 -12.19 19.88
N PHE A 210 -1.54 -12.35 19.62
CA PHE A 210 -2.10 -12.11 18.29
C PHE A 210 -2.10 -10.64 17.89
N GLU A 211 -2.42 -9.77 18.85
CA GLU A 211 -2.32 -8.33 18.62
C GLU A 211 -0.86 -7.94 18.41
N HIS A 212 0.08 -8.53 19.17
CA HIS A 212 1.51 -8.35 18.92
C HIS A 212 1.89 -8.76 17.50
N GLN A 213 1.47 -9.94 17.04
CA GLN A 213 1.77 -10.43 15.68
C GLN A 213 1.18 -9.52 14.59
N ALA A 214 -0.05 -9.03 14.78
CA ALA A 214 -0.69 -8.13 13.81
C ALA A 214 -0.02 -6.75 13.78
N TRP A 215 0.36 -6.20 14.94
CA TRP A 215 1.14 -4.95 15.02
C TRP A 215 2.56 -5.12 14.46
N MET A 216 3.19 -6.27 14.67
CA MET A 216 4.48 -6.61 14.04
C MET A 216 4.34 -6.70 12.52
N ALA A 217 3.25 -7.28 12.01
CA ALA A 217 2.97 -7.32 10.57
C ALA A 217 2.84 -5.91 10.00
N LEU A 218 2.12 -5.01 10.68
CA LEU A 218 1.99 -3.62 10.24
C LEU A 218 3.31 -2.85 10.30
N SER A 219 4.10 -3.01 11.37
CA SER A 219 5.45 -2.45 11.47
C SER A 219 6.32 -2.92 10.32
N PHE A 220 6.31 -4.22 10.04
CA PHE A 220 7.06 -4.80 8.94
C PHE A 220 6.58 -4.28 7.59
N GLY A 221 5.28 -4.21 7.34
CA GLY A 221 4.69 -3.63 6.14
C GLY A 221 5.17 -2.20 5.87
N CYS A 222 5.24 -1.36 6.90
CA CYS A 222 5.77 0.00 6.75
C CYS A 222 7.25 0.04 6.33
N LEU A 223 8.04 -0.97 6.72
CA LEU A 223 9.45 -1.10 6.29
C LEU A 223 9.60 -1.73 4.90
N LEU A 224 8.54 -2.36 4.37
CA LEU A 224 8.55 -2.95 3.04
C LEU A 224 8.46 -1.92 1.92
N VAL A 225 8.10 -0.66 2.21
CA VAL A 225 7.87 0.37 1.20
C VAL A 225 9.04 0.50 0.22
N ALA A 226 10.28 0.65 0.72
CA ALA A 226 11.43 0.79 -0.16
C ALA A 226 11.74 -0.48 -0.96
N PRO A 227 11.86 -1.68 -0.34
CA PRO A 227 12.04 -2.92 -1.10
C PRO A 227 10.94 -3.22 -2.13
N LEU A 228 9.66 -3.00 -1.78
CA LEU A 228 8.55 -3.21 -2.70
C LEU A 228 8.60 -2.23 -3.87
N LEU A 229 8.99 -0.97 -3.63
CA LEU A 229 9.18 0.00 -4.71
C LEU A 229 10.18 -0.50 -5.77
N ARG A 230 11.28 -1.15 -5.36
CA ARG A 230 12.28 -1.73 -6.29
C ARG A 230 11.74 -2.94 -7.02
N LEU A 231 11.03 -3.80 -6.29
CA LEU A 231 10.40 -4.99 -6.85
C LEU A 231 9.35 -4.59 -7.88
N ASP A 232 8.53 -3.58 -7.60
CA ASP A 232 7.56 -3.04 -8.53
C ASP A 232 8.22 -2.42 -9.76
N TRP A 233 9.33 -1.68 -9.60
CA TRP A 233 10.08 -1.21 -10.77
C TRP A 233 10.48 -2.38 -11.67
N ALA A 234 11.06 -3.44 -11.11
CA ALA A 234 11.45 -4.63 -11.88
C ALA A 234 10.26 -5.37 -12.51
N LEU A 235 9.14 -5.52 -11.77
CA LEU A 235 7.97 -6.28 -12.22
C LEU A 235 7.11 -5.54 -13.24
N LEU A 236 7.08 -4.20 -13.18
CA LEU A 236 6.24 -3.39 -14.05
C LEU A 236 6.92 -2.99 -15.36
N VAL A 237 8.25 -3.07 -15.48
CA VAL A 237 8.97 -2.78 -16.74
C VAL A 237 8.38 -3.51 -17.96
N PRO A 238 8.08 -4.83 -17.91
CA PRO A 238 7.56 -5.54 -19.08
C PRO A 238 6.18 -5.05 -19.53
N PHE A 239 5.40 -4.47 -18.61
CA PHE A 239 4.08 -3.91 -18.91
C PHE A 239 4.17 -2.48 -19.43
N PHE A 240 5.24 -1.77 -19.11
CA PHE A 240 5.49 -0.38 -19.51
C PHE A 240 6.92 -0.19 -20.02
N PRO A 241 7.27 -0.78 -21.18
CA PRO A 241 8.63 -0.71 -21.71
C PRO A 241 9.02 0.71 -22.16
N ASP A 242 8.05 1.48 -22.67
CA ASP A 242 8.31 2.76 -23.35
C ASP A 242 8.30 4.00 -22.44
N ILE A 243 8.11 3.82 -21.12
CA ILE A 243 8.15 4.93 -20.16
C ILE A 243 9.51 5.04 -19.47
N ASP A 244 9.87 6.25 -19.03
CA ASP A 244 11.07 6.51 -18.25
C ASP A 244 10.92 6.05 -16.78
N GLN A 245 12.02 6.10 -16.03
CA GLN A 245 12.07 5.59 -14.66
C GLN A 245 11.27 6.46 -13.69
N GLU A 246 11.24 7.77 -13.92
CA GLU A 246 10.47 8.76 -13.16
C GLU A 246 8.97 8.48 -13.28
N THR A 247 8.48 8.28 -14.51
CA THR A 247 7.08 7.94 -14.75
C THR A 247 6.73 6.61 -14.11
N LEU A 248 7.59 5.60 -14.25
CA LEU A 248 7.36 4.30 -13.62
C LEU A 248 7.31 4.43 -12.09
N ASN A 249 8.19 5.23 -11.50
CA ASN A 249 8.19 5.48 -10.07
C ASN A 249 6.84 6.07 -9.60
N LEU A 250 6.30 7.04 -10.32
CA LEU A 250 5.00 7.63 -9.98
C LEU A 250 3.85 6.61 -10.06
N VAL A 251 3.87 5.71 -11.05
CA VAL A 251 2.90 4.60 -11.13
C VAL A 251 2.99 3.73 -9.88
N THR A 252 4.21 3.35 -9.48
CA THR A 252 4.45 2.52 -8.30
C THR A 252 4.00 3.21 -7.01
N MET A 253 4.21 4.52 -6.88
CA MET A 253 3.74 5.28 -5.71
C MET A 253 2.21 5.24 -5.55
N GLY A 254 1.46 5.19 -6.67
CA GLY A 254 0.00 5.00 -6.65
C GLY A 254 -0.46 3.60 -6.21
N LEU A 255 0.42 2.60 -6.26
CA LEU A 255 0.16 1.21 -5.86
C LEU A 255 0.57 0.94 -4.40
N MET A 256 1.63 1.60 -3.92
CA MET A 256 2.32 1.31 -2.66
C MET A 256 1.40 1.18 -1.44
N LEU A 257 0.52 2.16 -1.21
CA LEU A 257 -0.30 2.17 0.01
C LEU A 257 -1.25 0.96 0.08
N PRO A 258 -2.12 0.70 -0.92
CA PRO A 258 -2.92 -0.51 -0.95
C PRO A 258 -2.10 -1.78 -0.89
N GLU A 259 -1.01 -1.87 -1.65
CA GLU A 259 -0.17 -3.07 -1.71
C GLU A 259 0.42 -3.44 -0.34
N VAL A 260 1.08 -2.50 0.33
CA VAL A 260 1.67 -2.69 1.66
C VAL A 260 0.62 -3.18 2.67
N LEU A 261 -0.54 -2.52 2.70
CA LEU A 261 -1.59 -2.89 3.66
C LEU A 261 -2.23 -4.25 3.34
N LEU A 262 -2.33 -4.61 2.06
CA LEU A 262 -2.77 -5.95 1.65
C LEU A 262 -1.75 -7.03 2.01
N ILE A 263 -0.45 -6.76 1.92
CA ILE A 263 0.59 -7.67 2.41
C ILE A 263 0.46 -7.84 3.93
N VAL A 264 0.25 -6.77 4.69
CA VAL A 264 -0.01 -6.83 6.14
C VAL A 264 -1.22 -7.71 6.43
N TYR A 265 -2.33 -7.51 5.71
CA TYR A 265 -3.53 -8.35 5.84
C TYR A 265 -3.25 -9.82 5.49
N GLY A 266 -2.52 -10.09 4.41
CA GLY A 266 -2.08 -11.42 4.00
C GLY A 266 -1.25 -12.12 5.06
N LEU A 267 -0.27 -11.43 5.67
CA LEU A 267 0.54 -11.97 6.77
C LEU A 267 -0.32 -12.35 7.97
N VAL A 268 -1.33 -11.54 8.31
CA VAL A 268 -2.29 -11.85 9.37
C VAL A 268 -3.13 -13.08 9.01
N LEU A 269 -3.61 -13.20 7.77
CA LEU A 269 -4.39 -14.34 7.30
C LEU A 269 -3.58 -15.64 7.33
N VAL A 270 -2.34 -15.63 6.83
CA VAL A 270 -1.44 -16.79 6.90
C VAL A 270 -1.22 -17.19 8.35
N ASN A 271 -0.97 -16.24 9.23
CA ASN A 271 -0.77 -16.55 10.64
C ASN A 271 -2.00 -17.22 11.28
N ARG A 272 -3.22 -16.80 10.92
CA ARG A 272 -4.48 -17.45 11.37
C ARG A 272 -4.61 -18.88 10.86
N GLN A 273 -4.20 -19.15 9.63
CA GLN A 273 -4.31 -20.48 9.01
C GLN A 273 -3.44 -21.54 9.71
N TYR A 274 -2.26 -21.16 10.23
CA TYR A 274 -1.35 -22.08 10.93
C TYR A 274 -1.56 -22.14 12.45
N ALA A 275 -2.49 -21.34 12.97
CA ALA A 275 -2.87 -21.30 14.37
C ALA A 275 -4.08 -22.21 14.63
N ARG A 276 -4.11 -22.90 15.77
CA ARG A 276 -5.23 -23.78 16.15
C ARG A 276 -6.43 -22.93 16.53
N PRO A 277 -7.65 -23.20 16.04
CA PRO A 277 -8.84 -22.47 16.48
C PRO A 277 -9.00 -22.55 18.01
N MET A 278 -9.18 -21.41 18.67
CA MET A 278 -9.44 -21.34 20.12
C MET A 278 -10.93 -21.27 20.43
N LYS A 279 -11.29 -21.63 21.66
CA LYS A 279 -12.58 -21.23 22.26
C LYS A 279 -12.67 -19.70 22.24
N ARG A 280 -13.83 -19.18 21.79
CA ARG A 280 -14.12 -17.74 21.62
C ARG A 280 -13.65 -16.93 22.84
N ARG A 281 -12.67 -16.05 22.63
CA ARG A 281 -12.19 -15.11 23.67
C ARG A 281 -13.11 -13.90 23.75
N VAL A 282 -13.12 -13.23 24.91
CA VAL A 282 -13.74 -11.90 25.05
C VAL A 282 -13.15 -10.97 24.00
N ALA A 283 -13.99 -10.14 23.38
CA ALA A 283 -13.56 -9.19 22.36
C ALA A 283 -12.57 -8.17 22.94
N ALA A 284 -11.78 -7.54 22.08
CA ALA A 284 -10.97 -6.41 22.51
C ALA A 284 -11.90 -5.23 22.85
N ALA A 285 -11.62 -4.49 23.93
CA ALA A 285 -12.40 -3.30 24.29
C ALA A 285 -12.50 -2.31 23.12
N MET A 286 -11.42 -2.17 22.33
CA MET A 286 -11.41 -1.34 21.11
C MET A 286 -12.32 -1.88 20.00
N ALA A 287 -12.46 -3.20 19.86
CA ALA A 287 -13.36 -3.81 18.88
C ALA A 287 -14.83 -3.62 19.27
N ASP A 288 -15.15 -3.78 20.56
CA ASP A 288 -16.51 -3.52 21.08
C ASP A 288 -16.85 -2.03 20.97
N LEU A 289 -15.92 -1.14 21.32
CA LEU A 289 -16.07 0.30 21.14
C LEU A 289 -16.30 0.66 19.66
N GLY A 290 -15.48 0.11 18.75
CA GLY A 290 -15.63 0.34 17.32
C GLY A 290 -16.98 -0.13 16.77
N ALA A 291 -17.45 -1.31 17.20
CA ALA A 291 -18.77 -1.81 16.82
C ALA A 291 -19.91 -0.94 17.38
N ALA A 292 -19.80 -0.49 18.64
CA ALA A 292 -20.79 0.38 19.26
C ALA A 292 -20.86 1.75 18.58
N LEU A 293 -19.69 2.37 18.32
CA LEU A 293 -19.60 3.63 17.58
C LEU A 293 -20.19 3.49 16.17
N TYR A 294 -19.85 2.41 15.46
CA TYR A 294 -20.40 2.15 14.13
C TYR A 294 -21.93 2.07 14.14
N LEU A 295 -22.51 1.30 15.06
CA LEU A 295 -23.97 1.16 15.19
C LEU A 295 -24.65 2.48 15.58
N ARG A 296 -24.04 3.27 16.46
CA ARG A 296 -24.53 4.60 16.87
C ARG A 296 -24.49 5.61 15.72
N SER A 297 -23.46 5.53 14.86
CA SER A 297 -23.25 6.44 13.73
C SER A 297 -24.05 6.08 12.47
N MET A 298 -24.93 5.07 12.51
CA MET A 298 -25.73 4.66 11.35
C MET A 298 -26.52 5.79 10.67
N PRO A 299 -27.21 6.70 11.39
CA PRO A 299 -27.89 7.83 10.74
C PRO A 299 -26.94 8.72 9.93
N LEU A 300 -25.76 9.02 10.48
CA LEU A 300 -24.72 9.79 9.80
C LEU A 300 -24.19 9.02 8.58
N ILE A 301 -23.97 7.71 8.70
CA ILE A 301 -23.50 6.87 7.60
C ILE A 301 -24.50 6.82 6.44
N TYR A 302 -25.81 6.86 6.70
CA TYR A 302 -26.81 7.00 5.63
C TYR A 302 -26.76 8.37 4.95
N GLY A 303 -26.57 9.44 5.72
CA GLY A 303 -26.35 10.78 5.16
C GLY A 303 -25.11 10.83 4.26
N ILE A 304 -24.00 10.26 4.71
CA ILE A 304 -22.77 10.11 3.92
C ILE A 304 -23.04 9.28 2.67
N ALA A 305 -23.77 8.17 2.77
CA ALA A 305 -24.08 7.32 1.62
C ALA A 305 -24.89 8.07 0.54
N ALA A 306 -25.89 8.86 0.96
CA ALA A 306 -26.66 9.70 0.04
C ALA A 306 -25.78 10.77 -0.63
N ALA A 307 -24.91 11.42 0.15
CA ALA A 307 -23.96 12.40 -0.37
C ALA A 307 -22.96 11.77 -1.36
N LEU A 308 -22.41 10.59 -1.06
CA LEU A 308 -21.50 9.87 -1.95
C LEU A 308 -22.17 9.45 -3.26
N LEU A 309 -23.42 8.98 -3.21
CA LEU A 309 -24.17 8.66 -4.41
C LEU A 309 -24.43 9.90 -5.26
N ALA A 310 -24.92 10.98 -4.65
CA ALA A 310 -25.14 12.25 -5.34
C ALA A 310 -23.84 12.80 -5.94
N PHE A 311 -22.74 12.72 -5.18
CA PHE A 311 -21.41 13.12 -5.62
C PHE A 311 -20.98 12.33 -6.86
N ASN A 312 -21.04 10.99 -6.81
CA ASN A 312 -20.66 10.15 -7.94
C ASN A 312 -21.50 10.44 -9.20
N VAL A 313 -22.81 10.64 -9.04
CA VAL A 313 -23.69 11.02 -10.17
C VAL A 313 -23.31 12.40 -10.72
N MET A 314 -23.08 13.38 -9.85
CA MET A 314 -22.71 14.73 -10.27
C MET A 314 -21.38 14.77 -11.04
N PHE A 315 -20.37 14.02 -10.60
CA PHE A 315 -19.03 14.08 -11.22
C PHE A 315 -18.83 13.12 -12.40
N TYR A 316 -19.53 11.99 -12.46
CA TYR A 316 -19.29 10.96 -13.48
C TYR A 316 -20.48 10.70 -14.42
N VAL A 317 -21.67 11.25 -14.14
CA VAL A 317 -22.85 11.15 -15.01
C VAL A 317 -23.20 12.50 -15.61
N VAL A 318 -23.33 13.53 -14.77
CA VAL A 318 -23.65 14.89 -15.20
C VAL A 318 -22.39 15.61 -15.65
N GLY A 319 -21.34 15.53 -14.83
CA GLY A 319 -20.01 16.04 -15.11
C GLY A 319 -19.10 15.02 -15.81
N HIS A 320 -17.85 15.42 -15.98
CA HIS A 320 -16.82 14.63 -16.66
C HIS A 320 -15.53 14.57 -15.83
N GLY A 321 -15.65 14.14 -14.58
CA GLY A 321 -14.54 13.93 -13.65
C GLY A 321 -13.90 15.24 -13.20
N MET A 322 -12.57 15.31 -13.26
CA MET A 322 -11.77 16.46 -12.82
C MET A 322 -12.14 17.76 -13.51
N SER A 323 -12.60 17.71 -14.76
CA SER A 323 -13.07 18.90 -15.50
C SER A 323 -14.27 19.60 -14.84
N SER A 324 -14.93 18.95 -13.87
CA SER A 324 -16.13 19.48 -13.21
C SER A 324 -15.83 20.36 -11.99
N ILE A 325 -14.56 20.56 -11.62
CA ILE A 325 -14.16 21.42 -10.51
C ILE A 325 -13.01 22.35 -10.91
N GLU A 326 -13.14 23.63 -10.60
CA GLU A 326 -12.15 24.66 -10.95
C GLU A 326 -10.77 24.36 -10.33
N VAL A 327 -10.76 23.85 -9.10
CA VAL A 327 -9.51 23.52 -8.38
C VAL A 327 -8.65 22.51 -9.13
N ALA A 328 -9.24 21.61 -9.91
CA ALA A 328 -8.45 20.67 -10.71
C ALA A 328 -7.57 21.39 -11.74
N SER A 329 -8.07 22.47 -12.35
CA SER A 329 -7.31 23.25 -13.34
C SER A 329 -6.06 23.92 -12.76
N ALA A 330 -6.03 24.17 -11.45
CA ALA A 330 -4.89 24.76 -10.76
C ALA A 330 -3.84 23.74 -10.32
N LEU A 331 -4.23 22.49 -10.06
CA LEU A 331 -3.36 21.47 -9.44
C LEU A 331 -3.00 20.31 -10.37
N VAL A 332 -3.82 20.06 -11.39
CA VAL A 332 -3.70 18.90 -12.27
C VAL A 332 -3.35 19.38 -13.68
N PRO A 333 -2.36 18.75 -14.35
CA PRO A 333 -2.04 19.09 -15.74
C PRO A 333 -3.27 19.01 -16.67
N ALA A 334 -3.48 20.04 -17.49
CA ALA A 334 -4.63 20.12 -18.40
C ALA A 334 -4.75 18.89 -19.32
N ALA A 335 -3.63 18.35 -19.80
CA ALA A 335 -3.62 17.14 -20.62
C ALA A 335 -4.21 15.91 -19.92
N LEU A 336 -4.01 15.79 -18.60
CA LEU A 336 -4.58 14.70 -17.81
C LEU A 336 -6.09 14.90 -17.62
N ILE A 337 -6.52 16.13 -17.32
CA ILE A 337 -7.95 16.49 -17.22
C ILE A 337 -8.66 16.17 -18.55
N MET A 338 -8.11 16.61 -19.68
CA MET A 338 -8.65 16.38 -21.01
C MET A 338 -8.72 14.88 -21.35
N ARG A 339 -7.71 14.09 -20.94
CA ARG A 339 -7.70 12.65 -21.16
C ARG A 339 -8.77 11.93 -20.35
N GLU A 340 -8.92 12.28 -19.08
CA GLU A 340 -9.99 11.71 -18.25
C GLU A 340 -11.36 12.05 -18.84
N GLN A 341 -11.57 13.33 -19.18
CA GLN A 341 -12.80 13.79 -19.80
C GLN A 341 -13.10 13.05 -21.12
N SER A 342 -12.12 12.86 -22.00
CA SER A 342 -12.33 12.17 -23.27
C SER A 342 -12.71 10.70 -23.09
N VAL A 343 -12.12 10.00 -22.11
CA VAL A 343 -12.48 8.62 -21.78
C VAL A 343 -13.91 8.54 -21.22
N LEU A 344 -14.28 9.45 -20.33
CA LEU A 344 -15.64 9.49 -19.76
C LEU A 344 -16.70 9.77 -20.84
N MET A 345 -16.42 10.71 -21.76
CA MET A 345 -17.31 11.01 -22.89
C MET A 345 -17.39 9.87 -23.92
N ALA A 346 -16.30 9.11 -24.12
CA ALA A 346 -16.29 7.95 -25.01
C ALA A 346 -17.05 6.75 -24.41
N HIS A 347 -17.19 6.69 -23.09
CA HIS A 347 -17.78 5.56 -22.37
C HIS A 347 -18.83 5.96 -21.32
N PRO A 348 -19.88 6.72 -21.69
CA PRO A 348 -20.82 7.31 -20.73
C PRO A 348 -21.61 6.26 -19.94
N MET A 349 -21.96 5.12 -20.58
CA MET A 349 -22.66 4.02 -19.90
C MET A 349 -21.79 3.34 -18.84
N ILE A 350 -20.48 3.25 -19.07
CA ILE A 350 -19.55 2.65 -18.10
C ILE A 350 -19.30 3.63 -16.95
N ALA A 351 -19.16 4.93 -17.25
CA ALA A 351 -19.05 5.98 -16.24
C ALA A 351 -20.30 6.03 -15.33
N ALA A 352 -21.50 5.96 -15.93
CA ALA A 352 -22.74 5.89 -15.16
C ALA A 352 -22.88 4.60 -14.36
N GLY A 353 -22.51 3.45 -14.95
CA GLY A 353 -22.45 2.17 -14.26
C GLY A 353 -21.51 2.22 -13.05
N PHE A 354 -20.33 2.81 -13.20
CA PHE A 354 -19.38 3.04 -12.11
C PHE A 354 -19.98 3.91 -11.00
N ALA A 355 -20.54 5.08 -11.37
CA ALA A 355 -21.09 6.03 -10.42
C ALA A 355 -22.21 5.41 -9.56
N VAL A 356 -23.15 4.72 -10.22
CA VAL A 356 -24.29 4.07 -9.56
C VAL A 356 -23.83 2.86 -8.75
N ALA A 357 -22.99 1.99 -9.31
CA ALA A 357 -22.52 0.81 -8.59
C ALA A 357 -21.71 1.19 -7.34
N CYS A 358 -20.79 2.16 -7.47
CA CYS A 358 -19.97 2.64 -6.36
C CYS A 358 -20.85 3.32 -5.28
N GLY A 359 -21.77 4.19 -5.68
CA GLY A 359 -22.68 4.89 -4.78
C GLY A 359 -23.67 3.97 -4.05
N LEU A 360 -24.14 2.90 -4.70
CA LEU A 360 -25.06 1.92 -4.08
C LEU A 360 -24.32 0.82 -3.29
N ALA A 361 -23.08 0.48 -3.65
CA ALA A 361 -22.30 -0.52 -2.92
C ALA A 361 -22.01 -0.08 -1.48
N PHE A 362 -21.78 1.22 -1.24
CA PHE A 362 -21.45 1.73 0.09
C PHE A 362 -22.58 1.54 1.13
N PRO A 363 -23.81 2.03 0.91
CA PRO A 363 -24.92 1.78 1.84
C PRO A 363 -25.27 0.29 1.94
N ALA A 364 -25.15 -0.49 0.85
CA ALA A 364 -25.38 -1.93 0.89
C ALA A 364 -24.36 -2.65 1.80
N ALA A 365 -23.07 -2.29 1.71
CA ALA A 365 -22.03 -2.79 2.59
C ALA A 365 -22.26 -2.34 4.04
N ALA A 366 -22.67 -1.09 4.26
CA ALA A 366 -22.93 -0.56 5.59
C ALA A 366 -24.07 -1.30 6.30
N LEU A 367 -25.19 -1.51 5.59
CA LEU A 367 -26.34 -2.27 6.07
C LEU A 367 -25.96 -3.74 6.36
N THR A 368 -25.20 -4.36 5.45
CA THR A 368 -24.77 -5.75 5.62
C THR A 368 -23.84 -5.89 6.83
N LEU A 369 -22.96 -4.92 7.10
CA LEU A 369 -22.09 -4.94 8.28
C LEU A 369 -22.89 -4.70 9.56
N LYS A 370 -23.85 -3.76 9.55
CA LYS A 370 -24.77 -3.52 10.68
C LYS A 370 -25.45 -4.81 11.12
N GLN A 371 -26.09 -5.52 10.19
CA GLN A 371 -26.76 -6.81 10.42
C GLN A 371 -25.84 -7.88 11.01
N ARG A 372 -24.52 -7.78 10.79
CA ARG A 372 -23.51 -8.74 11.31
C ARG A 372 -22.91 -8.33 12.64
N LEU A 373 -23.15 -7.10 13.08
CA LEU A 373 -22.71 -6.58 14.37
C LEU A 373 -23.85 -6.57 15.40
N SER A 374 -25.11 -6.44 14.96
CA SER A 374 -26.30 -6.52 15.80
C SER A 374 -26.58 -7.96 16.28
N ARG A 375 -26.45 -8.19 17.60
CA ARG A 375 -26.83 -9.47 18.23
C ARG A 375 -28.33 -9.78 18.12
N ALA A 376 -29.17 -8.75 17.99
CA ALA A 376 -30.62 -8.90 17.83
C ALA A 376 -31.01 -9.57 16.50
N ASP A 377 -30.26 -9.30 15.42
CA ASP A 377 -30.51 -9.90 14.10
C ASP A 377 -30.03 -11.37 14.03
N GLU A 378 -29.03 -11.76 14.85
CA GLU A 378 -28.62 -13.17 15.01
C GLU A 378 -29.71 -14.03 15.67
N ALA A 379 -30.45 -13.47 16.63
CA ALA A 379 -31.51 -14.18 17.37
C ALA A 379 -32.84 -14.28 16.61
N ALA A 380 -33.14 -13.31 15.75
CA ALA A 380 -34.40 -13.24 15.01
C ALA A 380 -34.49 -14.16 13.78
N GLY A 381 -33.42 -14.92 13.46
CA GLY A 381 -33.38 -15.75 12.25
C GLY A 381 -33.63 -14.96 10.95
N ALA A 382 -33.44 -13.64 11.01
CA ALA A 382 -33.82 -12.73 9.93
C ALA A 382 -33.16 -13.20 8.64
N SER A 383 -33.99 -13.42 7.61
CA SER A 383 -33.51 -13.77 6.28
C SER A 383 -32.39 -12.80 5.93
N ARG A 384 -31.23 -13.34 5.54
CA ARG A 384 -30.06 -12.54 5.14
C ARG A 384 -30.52 -11.65 3.98
N GLY A 385 -30.92 -10.42 4.28
CA GLY A 385 -31.73 -9.58 3.39
C GLY A 385 -31.10 -9.39 2.02
N ALA A 386 -31.91 -8.94 1.05
CA ALA A 386 -31.48 -8.70 -0.33
C ALA A 386 -30.16 -7.92 -0.44
N THR A 387 -29.93 -6.97 0.47
CA THR A 387 -28.67 -6.21 0.59
C THR A 387 -27.43 -7.09 0.74
N SER A 388 -27.50 -8.15 1.55
CA SER A 388 -26.38 -9.07 1.76
C SER A 388 -26.08 -9.95 0.54
N LEU A 389 -27.05 -10.13 -0.37
CA LEU A 389 -26.86 -10.79 -1.66
C LEU A 389 -26.29 -9.83 -2.71
N LEU A 390 -26.78 -8.59 -2.74
CA LEU A 390 -26.43 -7.59 -3.75
C LEU A 390 -25.05 -6.94 -3.52
N THR A 391 -24.64 -6.77 -2.26
CA THR A 391 -23.37 -6.09 -1.91
C THR A 391 -22.14 -6.58 -2.70
N PRO A 392 -21.82 -7.89 -2.77
CA PRO A 392 -20.64 -8.34 -3.52
C PRO A 392 -20.73 -8.05 -5.01
N TRP A 393 -21.93 -8.11 -5.61
CA TRP A 393 -22.13 -7.82 -7.04
C TRP A 393 -22.01 -6.33 -7.35
N LEU A 394 -22.55 -5.46 -6.49
CA LEU A 394 -22.37 -4.02 -6.61
C LEU A 394 -20.89 -3.63 -6.47
N ALA A 395 -20.18 -4.23 -5.52
CA ALA A 395 -18.74 -4.03 -5.36
C ALA A 395 -17.96 -4.52 -6.59
N LEU A 396 -18.27 -5.69 -7.14
CA LEU A 396 -17.65 -6.18 -8.38
C LEU A 396 -17.92 -5.25 -9.56
N ALA A 397 -19.17 -4.79 -9.73
CA ALA A 397 -19.52 -3.86 -10.79
C ALA A 397 -18.77 -2.53 -10.66
N ALA A 398 -18.70 -1.96 -9.45
CA ALA A 398 -17.94 -0.74 -9.16
C ALA A 398 -16.44 -0.93 -9.43
N GLY A 399 -15.86 -2.04 -8.97
CA GLY A 399 -14.44 -2.34 -9.16
C GLY A 399 -14.07 -2.56 -10.62
N ILE A 400 -14.82 -3.39 -11.35
CA ILE A 400 -14.56 -3.72 -12.77
C ILE A 400 -14.73 -2.49 -13.66
N SER A 401 -15.79 -1.70 -13.46
CA SER A 401 -15.99 -0.46 -14.23
C SER A 401 -14.89 0.57 -13.93
N SER A 402 -14.46 0.71 -12.68
CA SER A 402 -13.31 1.54 -12.29
C SER A 402 -12.02 1.07 -12.97
N CYS A 403 -11.74 -0.24 -12.98
CA CYS A 403 -10.57 -0.78 -13.68
C CYS A 403 -10.62 -0.52 -15.19
N PHE A 404 -11.79 -0.67 -15.81
CA PHE A 404 -11.94 -0.39 -17.23
C PHE A 404 -11.65 1.09 -17.54
N LEU A 405 -12.26 2.00 -16.78
CA LEU A 405 -12.03 3.44 -16.94
C LEU A 405 -10.55 3.78 -16.70
N GLY A 406 -9.98 3.27 -15.60
CA GLY A 406 -8.57 3.45 -15.27
C GLY A 406 -7.63 2.93 -16.34
N TRP A 407 -7.87 1.75 -16.90
CA TRP A 407 -7.07 1.21 -17.99
C TRP A 407 -7.11 2.10 -19.24
N ARG A 408 -8.29 2.63 -19.58
CA ARG A 408 -8.47 3.54 -20.73
C ARG A 408 -7.88 4.93 -20.50
N MET A 409 -7.87 5.41 -19.26
CA MET A 409 -7.16 6.63 -18.85
C MET A 409 -5.63 6.40 -18.78
N GLY A 410 -5.21 5.13 -18.63
CA GLY A 410 -3.84 4.66 -18.43
C GLY A 410 -2.95 4.58 -19.68
N LEU A 411 -1.78 3.94 -19.51
CA LEU A 411 -0.52 4.21 -20.22
C LEU A 411 -0.31 3.46 -21.55
N ALA A 412 -0.21 4.21 -22.67
CA ALA A 412 0.73 4.05 -23.82
C ALA A 412 0.44 5.12 -24.91
N PRO A 413 1.36 5.49 -25.84
CA PRO A 413 2.79 5.22 -25.93
C PRO A 413 3.73 6.46 -25.83
N HIS A 414 3.25 7.71 -25.72
CA HIS A 414 4.13 8.88 -25.96
C HIS A 414 4.02 10.12 -25.03
N ASN A 415 3.52 10.06 -23.78
CA ASN A 415 3.59 11.24 -22.90
C ASN A 415 3.60 10.96 -21.38
N VAL A 416 4.44 11.73 -20.67
CA VAL A 416 5.24 11.42 -19.45
C VAL A 416 4.62 11.84 -18.10
N TRP A 417 3.44 12.45 -18.02
CA TRP A 417 3.13 13.26 -16.81
C TRP A 417 2.03 12.74 -15.87
N LEU A 418 1.69 11.44 -15.96
CA LEU A 418 0.98 10.58 -14.98
C LEU A 418 -0.04 9.67 -15.62
N SER A 419 -0.05 8.42 -15.15
CA SER A 419 -0.92 7.34 -15.57
C SER A 419 -2.34 7.47 -15.05
N GLY A 420 -2.93 8.67 -14.93
CA GLY A 420 -4.12 9.06 -14.12
C GLY A 420 -5.22 8.02 -13.86
N GLY A 421 -5.38 7.05 -14.75
CA GLY A 421 -5.99 5.76 -14.48
C GLY A 421 -5.40 4.85 -13.38
N THR A 422 -4.20 5.07 -12.81
CA THR A 422 -3.64 4.22 -11.74
C THR A 422 -4.53 4.26 -10.51
N MET A 423 -4.99 5.45 -10.09
CA MET A 423 -5.93 5.57 -8.97
C MET A 423 -7.17 4.70 -9.18
N TYR A 424 -7.79 4.81 -10.36
CA TYR A 424 -9.00 4.05 -10.72
C TYR A 424 -8.74 2.55 -10.83
N THR A 425 -7.63 2.16 -11.45
CA THR A 425 -7.25 0.76 -11.66
C THR A 425 -6.94 0.08 -10.33
N VAL A 426 -6.12 0.70 -9.49
CA VAL A 426 -5.72 0.12 -8.20
C VAL A 426 -6.89 0.01 -7.26
N ASN A 427 -7.62 1.11 -7.01
CA ASN A 427 -8.80 1.05 -6.14
C ASN A 427 -9.86 0.10 -6.71
N GLY A 428 -10.06 0.10 -8.03
CA GLY A 428 -10.98 -0.81 -8.72
C GLY A 428 -10.63 -2.28 -8.50
N LEU A 429 -9.35 -2.65 -8.63
CA LEU A 429 -8.87 -4.02 -8.41
C LEU A 429 -9.08 -4.46 -6.97
N VAL A 430 -8.78 -3.59 -6.00
CA VAL A 430 -8.94 -3.92 -4.58
C VAL A 430 -10.43 -4.04 -4.21
N ILE A 431 -11.29 -3.14 -4.72
CA ILE A 431 -12.75 -3.22 -4.53
C ILE A 431 -13.31 -4.51 -5.14
N ALA A 432 -12.94 -4.84 -6.38
CA ALA A 432 -13.37 -6.07 -7.03
C ALA A 432 -12.87 -7.30 -6.27
N GLY A 433 -11.62 -7.29 -5.80
CA GLY A 433 -11.02 -8.33 -4.98
C GLY A 433 -11.79 -8.58 -3.69
N PHE A 434 -12.15 -7.54 -2.94
CA PHE A 434 -12.96 -7.69 -1.73
C PHE A 434 -14.43 -8.04 -2.02
N GLY A 435 -14.98 -7.62 -3.16
CA GLY A 435 -16.29 -8.06 -3.65
C GLY A 435 -16.32 -9.57 -3.92
N ALA A 436 -15.30 -10.10 -4.63
CA ALA A 436 -15.11 -11.51 -4.86
C ALA A 436 -14.85 -12.29 -3.56
N LEU A 437 -14.02 -11.75 -2.67
CA LEU A 437 -13.75 -12.35 -1.36
C LEU A 437 -15.01 -12.42 -0.51
N LEU A 438 -15.86 -11.39 -0.53
CA LEU A 438 -17.13 -11.37 0.17
C LEU A 438 -18.10 -12.43 -0.39
N LEU A 439 -18.15 -12.58 -1.72
CA LEU A 439 -18.95 -13.63 -2.37
C LEU A 439 -18.49 -15.02 -1.95
N MET A 440 -17.18 -15.28 -2.01
CA MET A 440 -16.58 -16.54 -1.57
C MET A 440 -16.82 -16.81 -0.08
N ALA A 441 -16.59 -15.81 0.77
CA ALA A 441 -16.78 -15.91 2.22
C ALA A 441 -18.25 -16.18 2.57
N ARG A 442 -19.19 -15.60 1.82
CA ARG A 442 -20.63 -15.87 1.95
C ARG A 442 -20.94 -17.33 1.61
N SER A 443 -20.50 -17.81 0.45
CA SER A 443 -20.72 -19.20 -0.02
C SER A 443 -20.17 -20.22 0.98
N ASN A 444 -19.01 -19.90 1.59
CA ASN A 444 -18.34 -20.75 2.57
C ASN A 444 -18.73 -20.46 4.03
N ARG A 445 -19.70 -19.57 4.28
CA ARG A 445 -20.18 -19.14 5.61
C ARG A 445 -19.06 -18.65 6.57
N LYS A 446 -17.99 -18.05 6.03
CA LYS A 446 -16.83 -17.54 6.78
C LYS A 446 -17.12 -16.14 7.36
N GLN A 447 -17.78 -16.07 8.51
CA GLN A 447 -18.24 -14.80 9.11
C GLN A 447 -17.14 -13.74 9.32
N ALA A 448 -15.96 -14.16 9.76
CA ALA A 448 -14.81 -13.25 9.95
C ALA A 448 -14.42 -12.54 8.66
N LEU A 449 -14.18 -13.30 7.60
CA LEU A 449 -13.80 -12.76 6.28
C LEU A 449 -14.91 -11.87 5.71
N MET A 450 -16.19 -12.20 5.95
CA MET A 450 -17.29 -11.34 5.52
C MET A 450 -17.23 -9.97 6.20
N LYS A 451 -17.00 -9.91 7.52
CA LYS A 451 -16.91 -8.64 8.27
C LYS A 451 -15.70 -7.82 7.79
N GLU A 452 -14.55 -8.47 7.63
CA GLU A 452 -13.32 -7.82 7.15
C GLU A 452 -13.52 -7.27 5.74
N SER A 453 -14.03 -8.07 4.79
CA SER A 453 -14.34 -7.60 3.44
C SER A 453 -15.28 -6.39 3.43
N LEU A 454 -16.31 -6.37 4.27
CA LEU A 454 -17.24 -5.24 4.36
C LEU A 454 -16.54 -3.98 4.88
N VAL A 455 -15.67 -4.10 5.88
CA VAL A 455 -14.89 -2.96 6.39
C VAL A 455 -13.93 -2.43 5.32
N PHE A 456 -13.22 -3.30 4.61
CA PHE A 456 -12.36 -2.89 3.49
C PHE A 456 -13.16 -2.18 2.39
N LEU A 457 -14.33 -2.71 2.00
CA LEU A 457 -15.21 -2.06 1.02
C LEU A 457 -15.67 -0.68 1.50
N LEU A 458 -16.08 -0.54 2.76
CA LEU A 458 -16.47 0.77 3.32
C LEU A 458 -15.33 1.78 3.36
N CYS A 459 -14.08 1.33 3.46
CA CYS A 459 -12.91 2.21 3.41
C CYS A 459 -12.52 2.59 1.97
N LEU A 460 -12.80 1.73 0.99
CA LEU A 460 -12.37 1.92 -0.40
C LEU A 460 -13.42 2.58 -1.30
N LEU A 461 -14.71 2.25 -1.14
CA LEU A 461 -15.77 2.77 -2.00
C LEU A 461 -15.85 4.32 -2.03
N PRO A 462 -15.53 5.06 -0.95
CA PRO A 462 -15.46 6.52 -1.00
C PRO A 462 -14.27 7.11 -1.76
N PHE A 463 -13.37 6.32 -2.35
CA PHE A 463 -12.13 6.83 -2.96
C PHE A 463 -12.32 7.99 -3.95
N PRO A 464 -13.37 8.06 -4.81
CA PRO A 464 -13.53 9.18 -5.72
C PRO A 464 -13.79 10.48 -4.96
N ALA A 465 -14.73 10.45 -4.01
CA ALA A 465 -15.03 11.60 -3.17
C ALA A 465 -13.84 12.02 -2.30
N LEU A 466 -13.08 11.05 -1.77
CA LEU A 466 -11.85 11.33 -1.01
C LEU A 466 -10.76 11.96 -1.88
N PHE A 467 -10.62 11.53 -3.14
CA PHE A 467 -9.70 12.16 -4.09
C PHE A 467 -10.06 13.64 -4.29
N PHE A 468 -11.32 13.96 -4.59
CA PHE A 468 -11.74 15.36 -4.78
C PHE A 468 -11.65 16.20 -3.50
N LEU A 469 -11.99 15.61 -2.34
CA LEU A 469 -11.82 16.27 -1.05
C LEU A 469 -10.35 16.59 -0.78
N THR A 470 -9.45 15.64 -1.02
CA THR A 470 -8.01 15.83 -0.80
C THR A 470 -7.41 16.79 -1.82
N LEU A 471 -7.90 16.78 -3.06
CA LEU A 471 -7.57 17.79 -4.07
C LEU A 471 -7.94 19.20 -3.59
N GLN A 472 -9.14 19.37 -3.02
CA GLN A 472 -9.56 20.64 -2.41
C GLN A 472 -8.66 21.05 -1.24
N ILE A 473 -8.29 20.12 -0.35
CA ILE A 473 -7.41 20.40 0.79
C ILE A 473 -6.01 20.82 0.30
N VAL A 474 -5.46 20.12 -0.70
CA VAL A 474 -4.15 20.44 -1.28
C VAL A 474 -4.15 21.81 -1.96
N SER A 475 -5.29 22.26 -2.49
CA SER A 475 -5.38 23.61 -3.09
C SER A 475 -5.09 24.74 -2.10
N TRP A 476 -5.35 24.52 -0.81
CA TRP A 476 -5.06 25.49 0.24
C TRP A 476 -3.56 25.60 0.56
N LEU A 477 -2.76 24.60 0.16
CA LEU A 477 -1.32 24.55 0.43
C LEU A 477 -0.47 25.34 -0.58
N HIS A 478 -1.07 25.87 -1.67
CA HIS A 478 -0.40 26.67 -2.71
C HIS A 478 0.93 26.05 -3.18
N LEU A 479 0.86 24.89 -3.84
CA LEU A 479 2.05 24.16 -4.30
C LEU A 479 2.88 24.99 -5.30
N PRO A 480 4.22 24.96 -5.21
CA PRO A 480 5.10 25.57 -6.21
C PRO A 480 4.85 25.01 -7.62
N ALA A 481 5.07 25.85 -8.64
CA ALA A 481 4.86 25.50 -10.05
C ALA A 481 5.63 24.24 -10.47
N ASP A 482 6.85 24.06 -9.97
CA ASP A 482 7.68 22.89 -10.29
C ASP A 482 7.07 21.57 -9.78
N TYR A 483 6.38 21.60 -8.63
CA TYR A 483 5.69 20.42 -8.10
C TYR A 483 4.42 20.09 -8.88
N ILE A 484 3.72 21.13 -9.36
CA ILE A 484 2.56 20.96 -10.25
C ILE A 484 3.02 20.39 -11.59
N ALA A 485 4.11 20.91 -12.15
CA ALA A 485 4.72 20.41 -13.39
C ALA A 485 5.18 18.95 -13.26
N ALA A 486 5.70 18.57 -12.10
CA ALA A 486 6.04 17.17 -11.77
C ALA A 486 4.81 16.30 -11.44
N GLY A 487 3.58 16.82 -11.55
CA GLY A 487 2.34 16.08 -11.37
C GLY A 487 1.93 15.81 -9.90
N GLN A 488 2.65 16.38 -8.93
CA GLN A 488 2.45 16.09 -7.50
C GLN A 488 1.08 16.56 -6.98
N GLY A 489 0.50 17.59 -7.63
CA GLY A 489 -0.85 18.07 -7.33
C GLY A 489 -1.95 17.02 -7.59
N PHE A 490 -1.70 16.03 -8.46
CA PHE A 490 -2.59 14.88 -8.66
C PHE A 490 -2.22 13.69 -7.76
N VAL A 491 -0.93 13.37 -7.67
CA VAL A 491 -0.46 12.13 -7.00
C VAL A 491 -0.73 12.17 -5.50
N LEU A 492 -0.58 13.33 -4.85
CA LEU A 492 -0.87 13.48 -3.43
C LEU A 492 -2.34 13.16 -3.12
N PRO A 493 -3.35 13.79 -3.76
CA PRO A 493 -4.75 13.40 -3.62
C PRO A 493 -5.03 11.93 -3.99
N ALA A 494 -4.44 11.44 -5.09
CA ALA A 494 -4.64 10.07 -5.55
C ALA A 494 -4.17 9.05 -4.49
N GLY A 495 -2.99 9.24 -3.89
CA GLY A 495 -2.51 8.41 -2.80
C GLY A 495 -3.34 8.55 -1.53
N ALA A 496 -3.76 9.77 -1.19
CA ALA A 496 -4.58 10.05 -0.01
C ALA A 496 -5.99 9.45 -0.10
N SER A 497 -6.52 9.22 -1.32
CA SER A 497 -7.82 8.58 -1.54
C SER A 497 -7.93 7.18 -0.94
N GLY A 498 -6.80 6.47 -0.78
CA GLY A 498 -6.72 5.15 -0.15
C GLY A 498 -6.48 5.16 1.37
N SER A 499 -6.35 6.33 1.99
CA SER A 499 -5.93 6.47 3.40
C SER A 499 -6.83 5.74 4.42
N LEU A 500 -8.12 5.58 4.13
CA LEU A 500 -9.03 4.84 5.01
C LEU A 500 -8.68 3.35 5.13
N LEU A 501 -7.84 2.79 4.26
CA LEU A 501 -7.33 1.43 4.42
C LEU A 501 -6.58 1.20 5.74
N PHE A 502 -5.98 2.24 6.32
CA PHE A 502 -5.41 2.14 7.67
C PHE A 502 -6.48 1.74 8.71
N VAL A 503 -7.70 2.27 8.60
CA VAL A 503 -8.83 1.91 9.48
C VAL A 503 -9.19 0.44 9.31
N ALA A 504 -9.20 -0.08 8.07
CA ALA A 504 -9.44 -1.49 7.81
C ALA A 504 -8.38 -2.38 8.47
N ILE A 505 -7.09 -1.99 8.43
CA ILE A 505 -6.03 -2.73 9.12
C ILE A 505 -6.17 -2.65 10.64
N ILE A 506 -6.52 -1.50 11.21
CA ILE A 506 -6.80 -1.40 12.65
C ILE A 506 -7.97 -2.31 13.05
N HIS A 507 -9.01 -2.43 12.21
CA HIS A 507 -10.09 -3.40 12.41
C HIS A 507 -9.57 -4.83 12.40
N VAL A 508 -8.68 -5.19 11.47
CA VAL A 508 -8.07 -6.53 11.42
C VAL A 508 -7.24 -6.80 12.69
N VAL A 509 -6.45 -5.84 13.16
CA VAL A 509 -5.58 -5.99 14.34
C VAL A 509 -6.38 -6.30 15.60
N TYR A 510 -7.44 -5.53 15.87
CA TYR A 510 -8.28 -5.71 17.07
C TYR A 510 -9.47 -6.66 16.87
N GLY A 511 -9.74 -7.05 15.63
CA GLY A 511 -10.89 -7.84 15.24
C GLY A 511 -10.93 -9.19 15.93
N GLN A 512 -12.14 -9.66 16.19
CA GLN A 512 -12.39 -10.92 16.88
C GLN A 512 -11.70 -12.11 16.20
N ALA A 513 -11.64 -12.10 14.86
CA ALA A 513 -10.98 -13.15 14.07
C ALA A 513 -9.49 -13.33 14.42
N THR A 514 -8.79 -12.23 14.74
CA THR A 514 -7.39 -12.26 15.19
C THR A 514 -7.25 -12.88 16.58
N ARG A 515 -8.26 -12.77 17.44
CA ARG A 515 -8.22 -13.27 18.84
C ARG A 515 -8.68 -14.72 19.00
N GLU A 516 -9.26 -15.33 17.97
CA GLU A 516 -9.87 -16.67 18.01
C GLU A 516 -8.98 -17.81 17.49
N HIS A 517 -7.69 -17.56 17.26
CA HIS A 517 -6.72 -18.57 16.80
C HIS A 517 -5.52 -18.65 17.78
N ASN A 518 -4.89 -19.82 17.97
CA ASN A 518 -3.69 -20.08 18.80
C ASN A 518 -2.68 -21.05 18.22
#